data_AF-A0A5N7RV29-F1
#
_entry.id   AF-A0A5N7RV29-F1
#
_cell.length_a   1.000
_cell.length_b   1.000
_cell.length_c   1.000
_cell.angle_alpha   90.00
_cell.angle_beta   90.00
_cell.angle_gamma   90.00
#
_symmetry.space_group_name_H-M   'P 1'
#
loop_
_entity.id
_entity.type
_entity.pdbx_description
1 polymer ?
#
loop_
_entity_poly.entity_id
_entity_poly.type
_entity_poly.pdbx_seq_one_letter_code
_entity_poly.pdbx_strand_id
1 'polypeptide(L)'
;MHDDAGRGVRRLVGGLRLSAGRDVLCDAERELRLQRESARAVAARHVSRHSRCVERHGQGGAGSGRAATGFVRGGSMSAALFEAVRMGRAQRGVAALEFSLVCVLFLVILFGIISYGCIFVAQQSLSRAAEEGARVALQSTLAGLKEGASLQAEACGAVAQSVDWLTRRRASMGQAPVACELRASQACTYAAGLRCASLVVTYIDYRKYPLIPELLPLGNWLQSLFGENTAWIPRDLSAVATVQLGRNTSGS
;
A
#
# COMPACT_ATOMS: atom_id res chain seq x y z
N MET A 1 8.61 -37.45 -60.13
CA MET A 1 7.81 -36.24 -59.87
C MET A 1 7.20 -36.38 -58.49
N HIS A 2 7.38 -35.36 -57.65
CA HIS A 2 6.93 -35.21 -56.26
C HIS A 2 7.79 -35.81 -55.15
N ASP A 3 8.89 -35.09 -54.90
CA ASP A 3 9.46 -34.84 -53.57
C ASP A 3 9.08 -33.39 -53.15
N ASP A 4 9.25 -33.06 -51.86
CA ASP A 4 9.07 -31.75 -51.20
C ASP A 4 7.65 -31.25 -50.83
N ALA A 5 7.16 -31.64 -49.65
CA ALA A 5 6.09 -30.91 -48.93
C ALA A 5 6.20 -31.00 -47.39
N GLY A 6 7.41 -31.13 -46.81
CA GLY A 6 7.57 -31.47 -45.37
C GLY A 6 8.33 -30.49 -44.48
N ARG A 7 8.99 -29.45 -45.00
CA ARG A 7 10.00 -28.67 -44.24
C ARG A 7 9.62 -27.24 -43.81
N GLY A 8 8.43 -26.74 -44.17
CA GLY A 8 8.07 -25.33 -43.96
C GLY A 8 7.49 -24.94 -42.59
N VAL A 9 6.79 -25.83 -41.88
CA VAL A 9 5.95 -25.42 -40.75
C VAL A 9 6.70 -25.33 -39.41
N ARG A 10 7.84 -26.02 -39.26
CA ARG A 10 8.61 -26.00 -38.00
C ARG A 10 9.44 -24.73 -37.76
N ARG A 11 9.61 -23.84 -38.76
CA ARG A 11 10.39 -22.59 -38.59
C ARG A 11 9.59 -21.39 -38.08
N LEU A 12 8.26 -21.38 -38.16
CA LEU A 12 7.47 -20.20 -37.77
C LEU A 12 7.09 -20.17 -36.28
N VAL A 13 6.96 -21.32 -35.62
CA VAL A 13 6.61 -21.39 -34.19
C VAL A 13 7.84 -21.12 -33.28
N GLY A 14 9.06 -21.36 -33.78
CA GLY A 14 10.30 -21.05 -33.05
C GLY A 14 10.70 -19.57 -33.07
N GLY A 15 10.20 -18.78 -34.02
CA GLY A 15 10.54 -17.36 -34.17
C GLY A 15 9.72 -16.42 -33.28
N LEU A 16 8.42 -16.67 -33.12
CA LEU A 16 7.54 -15.77 -32.36
C LEU A 16 7.78 -15.80 -30.84
N ARG A 17 8.17 -16.95 -30.26
CA ARG A 17 8.46 -17.05 -28.81
C ARG A 17 9.78 -16.39 -28.41
N LEU A 18 10.71 -16.20 -29.34
CA LEU A 18 12.00 -15.53 -29.09
C LEU A 18 11.94 -14.02 -29.30
N SER A 19 11.02 -13.49 -30.12
CA SER A 19 10.83 -12.04 -30.28
C SER A 19 10.16 -11.44 -29.05
N ALA A 20 9.04 -12.00 -28.60
CA ALA A 20 8.28 -11.45 -27.48
C ALA A 20 9.07 -11.37 -26.16
N GLY A 21 9.95 -12.35 -25.90
CA GLY A 21 10.83 -12.32 -24.72
C GLY A 21 11.96 -11.29 -24.79
N ARG A 22 12.47 -10.98 -26.00
CA ARG A 22 13.51 -9.96 -26.22
C ARG A 22 12.93 -8.55 -26.17
N ASP A 23 11.70 -8.38 -26.64
CA ASP A 23 11.00 -7.09 -26.62
C ASP A 23 10.67 -6.68 -25.17
N VAL A 24 10.24 -7.62 -24.32
CA VAL A 24 10.00 -7.36 -22.88
C VAL A 24 11.31 -7.07 -22.12
N LEU A 25 12.41 -7.74 -22.46
CA LEU A 25 13.71 -7.50 -21.81
C LEU A 25 14.30 -6.14 -22.21
N CYS A 26 14.16 -5.73 -23.47
CA CYS A 26 14.57 -4.40 -23.94
C CYS A 26 13.75 -3.27 -23.28
N ASP A 27 12.46 -3.48 -23.05
CA ASP A 27 11.59 -2.49 -22.41
C ASP A 27 11.93 -2.32 -20.92
N ALA A 28 12.20 -3.43 -20.22
CA ALA A 28 12.66 -3.41 -18.84
C ALA A 28 14.03 -2.73 -18.66
N GLU A 29 14.98 -2.92 -19.59
CA GLU A 29 16.27 -2.21 -19.56
C GLU A 29 16.13 -0.70 -19.84
N ARG A 30 15.15 -0.30 -20.66
CA ARG A 30 14.84 1.11 -20.95
C ARG A 30 14.29 1.83 -19.71
N GLU A 31 13.36 1.20 -19.00
CA GLU A 31 12.80 1.68 -17.73
C GLU A 31 13.89 1.84 -16.66
N LEU A 32 14.80 0.86 -16.53
CA LEU A 32 15.93 0.92 -15.59
C LEU A 32 16.93 2.03 -15.92
N ARG A 33 17.18 2.32 -17.20
CA ARG A 33 18.04 3.45 -17.61
C ARG A 33 17.40 4.80 -17.27
N LEU A 34 16.10 4.97 -17.52
CA LEU A 34 15.36 6.19 -17.17
C LEU A 34 15.31 6.42 -15.64
N GLN A 35 15.13 5.36 -14.86
CA GLN A 35 15.20 5.41 -13.39
C GLN A 35 16.60 5.85 -12.90
N ARG A 36 17.68 5.30 -13.46
CA ARG A 36 19.05 5.69 -13.10
C ARG A 36 19.40 7.14 -13.48
N GLU A 37 18.93 7.62 -14.62
CA GLU A 37 19.15 9.01 -15.05
C GLU A 37 18.40 10.01 -14.17
N SER A 38 17.15 9.71 -13.80
CA SER A 38 16.37 10.55 -12.88
C SER A 38 17.01 10.62 -11.47
N ALA A 39 17.54 9.51 -10.95
CA ALA A 39 18.24 9.48 -9.66
C ALA A 39 19.53 10.32 -9.68
N ARG A 40 20.30 10.29 -10.78
CA ARG A 40 21.50 11.14 -10.95
C ARG A 40 21.16 12.63 -11.02
N ALA A 41 20.07 12.99 -11.72
CA ALA A 41 19.62 14.38 -11.81
C ALA A 41 19.16 14.94 -10.45
N VAL A 42 18.56 14.11 -9.58
CA VAL A 42 18.17 14.50 -8.21
C VAL A 42 19.39 14.64 -7.30
N ALA A 43 20.36 13.71 -7.36
CA ALA A 43 21.58 13.77 -6.56
C ALA A 43 22.43 15.03 -6.88
N ALA A 44 22.54 15.40 -8.16
CA ALA A 44 23.27 16.60 -8.58
C ALA A 44 22.64 17.90 -8.05
N ARG A 45 21.30 17.97 -7.95
CA ARG A 45 20.59 19.14 -7.37
C ARG A 45 20.79 19.24 -5.86
N HIS A 46 20.96 18.12 -5.16
CA HIS A 46 21.13 18.12 -3.70
C HIS A 46 22.52 18.63 -3.28
N VAL A 47 23.58 18.25 -4.02
CA VAL A 47 24.95 18.72 -3.77
C VAL A 47 25.10 20.23 -4.02
N SER A 48 24.42 20.78 -5.04
CA SER A 48 24.47 22.22 -5.36
C SER A 48 23.78 23.13 -4.32
N ARG A 49 22.87 22.60 -3.49
CA ARG A 49 22.24 23.36 -2.40
C ARG A 49 23.11 23.44 -1.14
N HIS A 50 23.97 22.46 -0.89
CA HIS A 50 24.78 22.41 0.33
C HIS A 50 25.97 23.38 0.29
N SER A 51 26.56 23.62 -0.88
CA SER A 51 27.70 24.55 -1.03
C SER A 51 27.32 26.03 -0.84
N ARG A 52 26.07 26.43 -1.12
CA ARG A 52 25.64 27.84 -1.00
C ARG A 52 25.37 28.34 0.42
N CYS A 53 25.33 27.44 1.43
CA CYS A 53 25.04 27.84 2.81
C CYS A 53 26.30 28.05 3.67
N VAL A 54 27.47 27.59 3.23
CA VAL A 54 28.73 27.66 3.99
C VAL A 54 29.48 28.98 3.78
N GLU A 55 29.26 29.69 2.67
CA GLU A 55 30.01 30.92 2.33
C GLU A 55 29.49 32.22 2.96
N ARG A 56 28.45 32.18 3.82
CA ARG A 56 27.89 33.40 4.44
C ARG A 56 28.33 33.69 5.89
N HIS A 57 29.17 32.87 6.51
CA HIS A 57 29.67 33.12 7.87
C HIS A 57 31.20 33.16 7.91
N GLY A 58 31.79 34.25 7.44
CA GLY A 58 33.24 34.41 7.49
C GLY A 58 33.72 35.80 7.10
N GLN A 59 33.21 36.86 7.72
CA GLN A 59 33.84 38.19 7.65
C GLN A 59 33.39 39.08 8.81
N GLY A 60 34.33 39.48 9.68
CA GLY A 60 34.16 40.66 10.54
C GLY A 60 34.83 40.61 11.91
N GLY A 61 36.09 41.05 11.98
CA GLY A 61 36.50 42.10 12.94
C GLY A 61 37.02 41.69 14.31
N ALA A 62 38.34 41.63 14.45
CA ALA A 62 39.06 41.74 15.71
C ALA A 62 39.04 43.21 16.21
N GLY A 63 38.72 43.42 17.48
CA GLY A 63 38.76 44.72 18.14
C GLY A 63 39.03 44.57 19.64
N SER A 64 40.23 44.98 20.05
CA SER A 64 40.76 45.03 21.41
C SER A 64 40.14 46.17 22.22
N GLY A 65 39.86 45.96 23.52
CA GLY A 65 39.47 47.06 24.42
C GLY A 65 38.98 46.67 25.83
N ARG A 66 39.93 46.67 26.78
CA ARG A 66 39.86 46.99 28.23
C ARG A 66 38.52 47.01 28.99
N ALA A 67 38.52 46.22 30.07
CA ALA A 67 38.07 46.49 31.45
C ALA A 67 37.09 47.64 31.74
N ALA A 68 35.96 47.30 32.39
CA ALA A 68 35.36 48.12 33.46
C ALA A 68 34.51 47.23 34.38
N THR A 69 34.91 47.17 35.65
CA THR A 69 34.14 46.68 36.78
C THR A 69 32.98 47.65 37.08
N GLY A 70 31.78 47.14 37.31
CA GLY A 70 30.59 47.94 37.60
C GLY A 70 29.57 47.18 38.42
N PHE A 71 29.73 47.25 39.74
CA PHE A 71 28.76 46.88 40.77
C PHE A 71 27.52 47.81 40.68
N VAL A 72 26.31 47.26 40.46
CA VAL A 72 25.05 47.96 40.77
C VAL A 72 24.02 47.01 41.39
N ARG A 73 23.86 47.23 42.71
CA ARG A 73 22.69 47.10 43.59
C ARG A 73 21.32 46.82 42.94
N GLY A 74 20.55 45.94 43.60
CA GLY A 74 19.20 45.54 43.23
C GLY A 74 18.10 46.59 43.37
N GLY A 75 16.94 46.25 42.79
CA GLY A 75 15.68 46.97 42.90
C GLY A 75 14.54 46.12 42.35
N SER A 76 13.52 45.89 43.16
CA SER A 76 12.37 45.02 42.92
C SER A 76 11.43 45.55 41.82
N MET A 77 11.56 45.05 40.59
CA MET A 77 10.62 45.31 39.48
C MET A 77 9.95 44.05 38.91
N SER A 78 9.93 42.93 39.66
CA SER A 78 9.44 41.65 39.13
C SER A 78 8.04 41.21 39.62
N ALA A 79 7.48 41.86 40.66
CA ALA A 79 6.19 41.45 41.21
C ALA A 79 4.98 42.10 40.51
N ALA A 80 5.05 43.38 40.16
CA ALA A 80 3.89 44.13 39.65
C ALA A 80 3.52 43.81 38.19
N LEU A 81 4.47 43.32 37.38
CA LEU A 81 4.21 42.92 35.99
C LEU A 81 3.58 41.51 35.88
N PHE A 82 3.69 40.69 36.93
CA PHE A 82 3.20 39.31 36.88
C PHE A 82 1.73 39.18 37.33
N GLU A 83 1.20 40.11 38.14
CA GLU A 83 -0.18 40.05 38.60
C GLU A 83 -1.21 40.65 37.63
N ALA A 84 -0.86 41.69 36.87
CA ALA A 84 -1.80 42.33 35.92
C ALA A 84 -2.12 41.44 34.70
N VAL A 85 -1.39 40.34 34.51
CA VAL A 85 -1.58 39.38 33.42
C VAL A 85 -2.71 38.38 33.72
N ARG A 86 -3.13 38.23 34.98
CA ARG A 86 -4.01 37.12 35.42
C ARG A 86 -5.51 37.38 35.41
N MET A 87 -6.00 38.62 35.40
CA MET A 87 -7.45 38.86 35.55
C MET A 87 -8.26 39.00 34.24
N GLY A 88 -7.61 39.15 33.08
CA GLY A 88 -8.26 39.17 31.75
C GLY A 88 -8.09 37.92 30.90
N ARG A 89 -7.33 36.91 31.39
CA ARG A 89 -6.97 35.70 30.63
C ARG A 89 -7.76 34.45 31.03
N ALA A 90 -8.42 34.44 32.18
CA ALA A 90 -9.15 33.27 32.69
C ALA A 90 -10.36 32.88 31.81
N GLN A 91 -11.14 33.86 31.32
CA GLN A 91 -12.32 33.59 30.49
C GLN A 91 -11.98 33.17 29.05
N ARG A 92 -10.82 33.55 28.51
CA ARG A 92 -10.36 33.10 27.19
C ARG A 92 -9.81 31.67 27.20
N GLY A 93 -9.37 31.18 28.36
CA GLY A 93 -8.93 29.79 28.53
C GLY A 93 -10.09 28.80 28.51
N VAL A 94 -11.24 29.15 29.08
CA VAL A 94 -12.42 28.27 29.15
C VAL A 94 -13.01 28.01 27.75
N ALA A 95 -13.19 29.05 26.93
CA ALA A 95 -13.66 28.88 25.54
C ALA A 95 -12.69 28.06 24.67
N ALA A 96 -11.38 28.14 24.93
CA ALA A 96 -10.39 27.32 24.23
C ALA A 96 -10.50 25.83 24.61
N LEU A 97 -10.94 25.51 25.82
CA LEU A 97 -11.17 24.13 26.27
C LEU A 97 -12.46 23.53 25.68
N GLU A 98 -13.52 24.33 25.54
CA GLU A 98 -14.74 23.89 24.87
C GLU A 98 -14.47 23.53 23.40
N PHE A 99 -13.70 24.37 22.70
CA PHE A 99 -13.29 24.09 21.33
C PHE A 99 -12.33 22.90 21.23
N SER A 100 -11.38 22.75 22.16
CA SER A 100 -10.44 21.62 22.11
C SER A 100 -11.14 20.28 22.31
N LEU A 101 -12.15 20.20 23.19
CA LEU A 101 -12.94 18.99 23.38
C LEU A 101 -13.73 18.61 22.12
N VAL A 102 -14.39 19.58 21.48
CA VAL A 102 -15.12 19.35 20.23
C VAL A 102 -14.15 18.96 19.10
N CYS A 103 -13.01 19.63 18.99
CA CYS A 103 -11.98 19.27 18.01
C CYS A 103 -11.43 17.86 18.23
N VAL A 104 -11.11 17.47 19.46
CA VAL A 104 -10.62 16.12 19.78
C VAL A 104 -11.68 15.09 19.42
N LEU A 105 -12.95 15.31 19.80
CA LEU A 105 -14.05 14.41 19.47
C LEU A 105 -14.26 14.30 17.94
N PHE A 106 -14.24 15.43 17.24
CA PHE A 106 -14.36 15.48 15.79
C PHE A 106 -13.23 14.72 15.10
N LEU A 107 -11.97 14.91 15.54
CA LEU A 107 -10.83 14.18 15.00
C LEU A 107 -10.95 12.68 15.24
N VAL A 108 -11.37 12.23 16.44
CA VAL A 108 -11.57 10.81 16.73
C VAL A 108 -12.58 10.19 15.77
N ILE A 109 -13.73 10.84 15.55
CA ILE A 109 -14.77 10.35 14.62
C ILE A 109 -14.25 10.36 13.18
N LEU A 110 -13.62 11.46 12.75
CA LEU A 110 -13.07 11.60 11.40
C LEU A 110 -12.02 10.52 11.11
N PHE A 111 -11.09 10.29 12.03
CA PHE A 111 -10.09 9.23 11.90
C PHE A 111 -10.73 7.86 11.88
N GLY A 112 -11.74 7.60 12.72
CA GLY A 112 -12.50 6.35 12.69
C GLY A 112 -13.13 6.07 11.32
N ILE A 113 -13.76 7.10 10.72
CA ILE A 113 -14.36 6.99 9.38
C ILE A 113 -13.30 6.74 8.31
N ILE A 114 -12.18 7.48 8.34
CA ILE A 114 -11.08 7.30 7.37
C ILE A 114 -10.50 5.88 7.50
N SER A 115 -10.26 5.43 8.73
CA SER A 115 -9.71 4.10 8.99
C SER A 115 -10.62 2.99 8.47
N TYR A 116 -11.91 3.07 8.78
CA TYR A 116 -12.89 2.12 8.28
C TYR A 116 -13.04 2.19 6.76
N GLY A 117 -13.05 3.40 6.19
CA GLY A 117 -13.13 3.61 4.75
C GLY A 117 -11.98 2.96 3.98
N CYS A 118 -10.76 3.06 4.48
CA CYS A 118 -9.60 2.40 3.87
C CYS A 118 -9.68 0.87 3.95
N ILE A 119 -10.16 0.29 5.07
CA ILE A 119 -10.41 -1.16 5.18
C ILE A 119 -11.43 -1.59 4.13
N PHE A 120 -12.52 -0.83 4.00
CA PHE A 120 -13.56 -1.11 3.03
C PHE A 120 -13.05 -1.04 1.59
N VAL A 121 -12.25 -0.03 1.24
CA VAL A 121 -11.61 0.08 -0.08
C VAL A 121 -10.69 -1.12 -0.36
N ALA A 122 -9.94 -1.59 0.65
CA ALA A 122 -9.10 -2.79 0.51
C ALA A 122 -9.95 -4.04 0.25
N GLN A 123 -11.06 -4.24 0.98
CA GLN A 123 -11.98 -5.36 0.72
C GLN A 123 -12.60 -5.29 -0.68
N GLN A 124 -12.99 -4.10 -1.12
CA GLN A 124 -13.55 -3.91 -2.46
C GLN A 124 -12.51 -4.21 -3.55
N SER A 125 -11.25 -3.83 -3.32
CA SER A 125 -10.15 -4.15 -4.24
C SER A 125 -9.89 -5.66 -4.30
N LEU A 126 -9.90 -6.37 -3.16
CA LEU A 126 -9.75 -7.83 -3.12
C LEU A 126 -10.90 -8.55 -3.83
N SER A 127 -12.13 -8.04 -3.68
CA SER A 127 -13.31 -8.60 -4.35
C SER A 127 -13.22 -8.45 -5.87
N ARG A 128 -12.88 -7.24 -6.36
CA ARG A 128 -12.62 -7.00 -7.78
C ARG A 128 -11.46 -7.84 -8.32
N ALA A 129 -10.40 -8.00 -7.52
CA ALA A 129 -9.26 -8.83 -7.88
C ALA A 129 -9.65 -10.31 -8.04
N ALA A 130 -10.47 -10.84 -7.12
CA ALA A 130 -10.97 -12.20 -7.19
C ALA A 130 -11.83 -12.42 -8.44
N GLU A 131 -12.70 -11.46 -8.79
CA GLU A 131 -13.50 -11.51 -10.02
C GLU A 131 -12.63 -11.52 -11.28
N GLU A 132 -11.62 -10.64 -11.36
CA GLU A 132 -10.73 -10.60 -12.52
C GLU A 132 -9.89 -11.89 -12.65
N GLY A 133 -9.36 -12.40 -11.53
CA GLY A 133 -8.65 -13.68 -11.52
C GLY A 133 -9.55 -14.85 -11.94
N ALA A 134 -10.82 -14.85 -11.52
CA ALA A 134 -11.78 -15.88 -11.90
C ALA A 134 -12.16 -15.77 -13.38
N ARG A 135 -12.28 -14.55 -13.92
CA ARG A 135 -12.51 -14.29 -15.35
C ARG A 135 -11.35 -14.77 -16.21
N VAL A 136 -10.11 -14.52 -15.77
CA VAL A 136 -8.89 -15.03 -16.43
C VAL A 136 -8.86 -16.56 -16.39
N ALA A 137 -9.18 -17.18 -15.25
CA ALA A 137 -9.27 -18.64 -15.15
C ALA A 137 -10.33 -19.21 -16.12
N LEU A 138 -11.49 -18.57 -16.24
CA LEU A 138 -12.53 -19.00 -17.17
C LEU A 138 -12.05 -18.90 -18.63
N GLN A 139 -11.44 -17.79 -19.01
CA GLN A 139 -10.91 -17.59 -20.37
C GLN A 139 -9.83 -18.62 -20.72
N SER A 140 -8.89 -18.89 -19.82
CA SER A 140 -7.83 -19.88 -20.04
C SER A 140 -8.37 -21.31 -20.14
N THR A 141 -9.45 -21.61 -19.40
CA THR A 141 -10.15 -22.91 -19.48
C THR A 141 -10.90 -23.05 -20.80
N LEU A 142 -11.65 -22.03 -21.22
CA LEU A 142 -12.38 -22.03 -22.49
C LEU A 142 -11.47 -22.11 -23.72
N ALA A 143 -10.27 -21.52 -23.64
CA ALA A 143 -9.26 -21.61 -24.67
C ALA A 143 -8.56 -22.99 -24.72
N GLY A 144 -8.82 -23.88 -23.75
CA GLY A 144 -8.19 -25.20 -23.65
C GLY A 144 -6.68 -25.14 -23.41
N LEU A 145 -6.17 -24.00 -22.91
CA LEU A 145 -4.73 -23.72 -22.85
C LEU A 145 -4.09 -24.24 -21.57
N LYS A 146 -4.83 -24.29 -20.45
CA LYS A 146 -4.27 -24.55 -19.12
C LYS A 146 -5.25 -25.25 -18.18
N GLU A 147 -4.72 -26.17 -17.38
CA GLU A 147 -5.45 -26.88 -16.32
C GLU A 147 -4.60 -26.95 -15.04
N GLY A 148 -5.27 -27.21 -13.91
CA GLY A 148 -4.62 -27.43 -12.60
C GLY A 148 -3.74 -26.27 -12.14
N ALA A 149 -2.50 -26.56 -11.75
CA ALA A 149 -1.56 -25.57 -11.20
C ALA A 149 -1.21 -24.44 -12.18
N SER A 150 -1.19 -24.73 -13.49
CA SER A 150 -0.90 -23.72 -14.52
C SER A 150 -2.01 -22.67 -14.64
N LEU A 151 -3.26 -23.09 -14.43
CA LEU A 151 -4.43 -22.22 -14.39
C LEU A 151 -4.40 -21.32 -13.15
N GLN A 152 -4.07 -21.90 -11.99
CA GLN A 152 -3.93 -21.14 -10.75
C GLN A 152 -2.84 -20.08 -10.85
N ALA A 153 -1.68 -20.40 -11.44
CA ALA A 153 -0.59 -19.43 -11.60
C ALA A 153 -1.01 -18.21 -12.43
N GLU A 154 -1.79 -18.41 -13.50
CA GLU A 154 -2.25 -17.31 -14.35
C GLU A 154 -3.36 -16.47 -13.67
N ALA A 155 -4.34 -17.14 -13.06
CA ALA A 155 -5.40 -16.47 -12.31
C ALA A 155 -4.83 -15.64 -11.15
N CYS A 156 -3.88 -16.22 -10.40
CA CYS A 156 -3.21 -15.52 -9.31
C CYS A 156 -2.24 -14.44 -9.78
N GLY A 157 -1.69 -14.54 -11.00
CA GLY A 157 -0.94 -13.47 -11.64
C GLY A 157 -1.81 -12.23 -11.89
N ALA A 158 -3.03 -12.42 -12.39
CA ALA A 158 -4.00 -11.34 -12.59
C ALA A 158 -4.43 -10.71 -11.25
N VAL A 159 -4.69 -11.53 -10.22
CA VAL A 159 -4.95 -11.05 -8.86
C VAL A 159 -3.79 -10.20 -8.37
N ALA A 160 -2.55 -10.68 -8.45
CA ALA A 160 -1.36 -9.96 -7.98
C ALA A 160 -1.21 -8.58 -8.64
N GLN A 161 -1.48 -8.47 -9.95
CA GLN A 161 -1.44 -7.19 -10.66
C GLN A 161 -2.52 -6.22 -10.18
N SER A 162 -3.74 -6.71 -9.93
CA SER A 162 -4.86 -5.86 -9.48
C SER A 162 -4.69 -5.35 -8.05
N VAL A 163 -3.99 -6.09 -7.19
CA VAL A 163 -3.75 -5.73 -5.78
C VAL A 163 -2.36 -5.14 -5.54
N ASP A 164 -1.55 -4.92 -6.58
CA ASP A 164 -0.16 -4.45 -6.44
C ASP A 164 -0.06 -3.19 -5.57
N TRP A 165 -1.01 -2.26 -5.70
CA TRP A 165 -1.05 -1.03 -4.92
C TRP A 165 -1.17 -1.27 -3.40
N LEU A 166 -1.88 -2.32 -2.98
CA LEU A 166 -2.01 -2.74 -1.58
C LEU A 166 -0.74 -3.44 -1.09
N THR A 167 -0.07 -4.16 -1.99
CA THR A 167 0.97 -5.12 -1.65
C THR A 167 2.38 -4.59 -1.80
N ARG A 168 2.59 -3.55 -2.62
CA ARG A 168 3.90 -2.99 -2.99
C ARG A 168 4.81 -2.72 -1.80
N ARG A 169 4.27 -2.09 -0.75
CA ARG A 169 5.03 -1.74 0.47
C ARG A 169 5.45 -2.97 1.26
N ARG A 170 4.63 -4.03 1.28
CA ARG A 170 4.96 -5.27 1.99
C ARG A 170 5.84 -6.18 1.14
N ALA A 171 5.65 -6.18 -0.18
CA ALA A 171 6.51 -6.86 -1.13
C ALA A 171 7.97 -6.36 -1.04
N SER A 172 8.19 -5.06 -0.82
CA SER A 172 9.55 -4.53 -0.55
C SER A 172 10.18 -5.03 0.75
N MET A 173 9.40 -5.60 1.67
CA MET A 173 9.88 -6.26 2.90
C MET A 173 10.09 -7.78 2.72
N GLY A 174 9.93 -8.30 1.50
CA GLY A 174 10.15 -9.73 1.19
C GLY A 174 9.05 -10.67 1.70
N GLN A 175 7.90 -10.14 2.14
CA GLN A 175 6.74 -10.96 2.47
C GLN A 175 5.69 -10.91 1.35
N ALA A 176 5.06 -12.04 1.03
CA ALA A 176 3.90 -12.12 0.16
C ALA A 176 2.62 -11.82 0.97
N PRO A 177 2.03 -10.61 0.86
CA PRO A 177 0.82 -10.23 1.62
C PRO A 177 -0.43 -11.00 1.24
N VAL A 178 -0.50 -11.52 0.02
CA VAL A 178 -1.73 -12.07 -0.56
C VAL A 178 -1.52 -13.53 -0.92
N ALA A 179 -2.30 -14.40 -0.28
CA ALA A 179 -2.50 -15.77 -0.72
C ALA A 179 -3.60 -15.82 -1.77
N CYS A 180 -3.36 -16.59 -2.82
CA CYS A 180 -4.34 -16.85 -3.86
C CYS A 180 -4.39 -18.36 -4.11
N GLU A 181 -5.57 -18.93 -3.92
CA GLU A 181 -5.82 -20.36 -4.06
C GLU A 181 -7.03 -20.58 -4.96
N LEU A 182 -6.84 -21.38 -6.02
CA LEU A 182 -7.93 -21.87 -6.83
C LEU A 182 -8.41 -23.20 -6.24
N ARG A 183 -9.59 -23.19 -5.62
CA ARG A 183 -10.18 -24.43 -5.08
C ARG A 183 -10.57 -25.35 -6.23
N ALA A 184 -10.36 -26.65 -6.03
CA ALA A 184 -10.69 -27.69 -6.98
C ALA A 184 -12.14 -27.56 -7.48
N SER A 185 -12.36 -27.83 -8.77
CA SER A 185 -13.68 -27.71 -9.38
C SER A 185 -14.66 -28.65 -8.67
N GLN A 186 -15.75 -28.09 -8.16
CA GLN A 186 -16.80 -28.82 -7.46
C GLN A 186 -18.13 -28.61 -8.19
N ALA A 187 -19.11 -29.46 -7.91
CA ALA A 187 -20.45 -29.29 -8.46
C ALA A 187 -21.02 -27.94 -7.99
N CYS A 188 -21.65 -27.19 -8.91
CA CYS A 188 -22.28 -25.93 -8.54
C CYS A 188 -23.45 -26.20 -7.57
N THR A 189 -23.58 -25.38 -6.52
CA THR A 189 -24.64 -25.53 -5.50
C THR A 189 -26.05 -25.49 -6.08
N TYR A 190 -26.22 -24.79 -7.20
CA TYR A 190 -27.50 -24.65 -7.92
C TYR A 190 -27.71 -25.70 -9.01
N ALA A 191 -26.71 -26.51 -9.37
CA ALA A 191 -26.84 -27.57 -10.37
C ALA A 191 -25.68 -28.58 -10.32
N ALA A 192 -26.00 -29.84 -10.03
CA ALA A 192 -25.02 -30.93 -9.98
C ALA A 192 -24.36 -31.24 -11.34
N GLY A 193 -25.02 -30.91 -12.45
CA GLY A 193 -24.52 -31.11 -13.81
C GLY A 193 -23.53 -30.04 -14.28
N LEU A 194 -23.19 -29.05 -13.44
CA LEU A 194 -22.28 -27.95 -13.76
C LEU A 194 -21.04 -27.99 -12.86
N ARG A 195 -19.87 -27.64 -13.40
CA ARG A 195 -18.61 -27.51 -12.66
C ARG A 195 -18.35 -26.05 -12.34
N CYS A 196 -18.19 -25.75 -11.06
CA CYS A 196 -17.83 -24.43 -10.55
C CYS A 196 -16.42 -24.46 -9.95
N ALA A 197 -15.61 -23.45 -10.24
CA ALA A 197 -14.34 -23.21 -9.57
C ALA A 197 -14.45 -21.95 -8.70
N SER A 198 -13.85 -22.01 -7.51
CA SER A 198 -13.84 -20.88 -6.57
C SER A 198 -12.41 -20.38 -6.39
N LEU A 199 -12.19 -19.11 -6.67
CA LEU A 199 -10.92 -18.44 -6.41
C LEU A 199 -11.01 -17.72 -5.07
N VAL A 200 -10.12 -18.09 -4.15
CA VAL A 200 -10.03 -17.48 -2.81
C VAL A 200 -8.80 -16.61 -2.77
N VAL A 201 -9.00 -15.32 -2.50
CA VAL A 201 -7.94 -14.32 -2.36
C VAL A 201 -7.94 -13.83 -0.93
N THR A 202 -6.83 -14.00 -0.22
CA THR A 202 -6.72 -13.66 1.20
C THR A 202 -5.52 -12.75 1.45
N TYR A 203 -5.75 -11.61 2.09
CA TYR A 203 -4.72 -10.74 2.64
C TYR A 203 -4.35 -11.22 4.05
N ILE A 204 -3.13 -11.73 4.21
CA ILE A 204 -2.64 -12.43 5.41
C ILE A 204 -2.12 -11.43 6.45
N ASP A 205 -2.41 -11.64 7.73
CA ASP A 205 -1.87 -10.86 8.86
C ASP A 205 -2.14 -9.35 8.73
N TYR A 206 -3.38 -8.97 8.41
CA TYR A 206 -3.76 -7.55 8.32
C TYR A 206 -3.45 -6.79 9.63
N ARG A 207 -3.60 -7.45 10.78
CA ARG A 207 -3.31 -6.86 12.10
C ARG A 207 -1.82 -6.56 12.34
N LYS A 208 -0.91 -7.35 11.75
CA LYS A 208 0.54 -7.14 11.90
C LYS A 208 1.08 -6.08 10.93
N TYR A 209 0.43 -5.94 9.78
CA TYR A 209 0.81 -4.99 8.74
C TYR A 209 -0.42 -4.19 8.28
N PRO A 210 -0.94 -3.28 9.12
CA PRO A 210 -2.11 -2.49 8.77
C PRO A 210 -1.76 -1.54 7.61
N LEU A 211 -2.71 -1.39 6.67
CA LEU A 211 -2.53 -0.49 5.52
C LEU A 211 -2.40 0.98 5.90
N ILE A 212 -2.99 1.34 7.03
CA ILE A 212 -2.96 2.68 7.58
C ILE A 212 -2.06 2.61 8.79
N PRO A 213 -0.99 3.43 8.86
CA PRO A 213 -0.22 3.55 10.07
C PRO A 213 -1.15 3.87 11.23
N GLU A 214 -1.01 3.19 12.36
CA GLU A 214 -1.68 3.56 13.61
C GLU A 214 -1.11 4.92 14.06
N LEU A 215 -1.57 5.99 13.42
CA LEU A 215 -1.06 7.35 13.65
C LEU A 215 -1.43 7.86 15.04
N LEU A 216 -2.37 7.18 15.69
CA LEU A 216 -2.81 7.43 17.04
C LEU A 216 -2.81 6.10 17.81
N PRO A 217 -2.32 6.08 19.06
CA PRO A 217 -2.47 4.92 19.95
C PRO A 217 -3.94 4.62 20.31
N LEU A 218 -4.89 5.31 19.68
CA LEU A 218 -6.31 5.06 19.77
C LEU A 218 -6.65 3.61 19.50
N GLY A 219 -6.04 2.92 18.53
CA GLY A 219 -6.37 1.50 18.27
C GLY A 219 -6.21 0.61 19.50
N ASN A 220 -5.07 0.75 20.18
CA ASN A 220 -4.74 0.02 21.42
C ASN A 220 -5.56 0.52 22.61
N TRP A 221 -5.76 1.84 22.72
CA TRP A 221 -6.56 2.44 23.80
C TRP A 221 -8.05 2.06 23.70
N LEU A 222 -8.61 2.05 22.48
CA LEU A 222 -9.97 1.60 22.19
C LEU A 222 -10.12 0.11 22.51
N GLN A 223 -9.14 -0.72 22.17
CA GLN A 223 -9.13 -2.14 22.55
C GLN A 223 -9.14 -2.35 24.07
N SER A 224 -8.41 -1.51 24.82
CA SER A 224 -8.44 -1.53 26.29
C SER A 224 -9.82 -1.14 26.85
N LEU A 225 -10.51 -0.18 26.22
CA LEU A 225 -11.82 0.29 26.68
C LEU A 225 -12.99 -0.63 26.35
N PHE A 226 -13.01 -1.22 25.14
CA PHE A 226 -14.12 -2.07 24.68
C PHE A 226 -13.84 -3.57 24.88
N GLY A 227 -12.68 -3.92 25.45
CA GLY A 227 -12.30 -5.28 25.82
C GLY A 227 -11.55 -6.03 24.71
N GLU A 228 -10.65 -6.93 25.13
CA GLU A 228 -9.66 -7.64 24.29
C GLU A 228 -10.27 -8.48 23.14
N ASN A 229 -11.56 -8.82 23.24
CA ASN A 229 -12.29 -9.64 22.26
C ASN A 229 -13.08 -8.82 21.22
N THR A 230 -13.12 -7.49 21.34
CA THR A 230 -13.71 -6.63 20.31
C THR A 230 -12.68 -6.36 19.21
N ALA A 231 -12.49 -7.37 18.36
CA ALA A 231 -11.72 -7.24 17.13
C ALA A 231 -12.51 -6.39 16.12
N TRP A 232 -12.60 -5.08 16.38
CA TRP A 232 -13.17 -4.11 15.44
C TRP A 232 -12.42 -4.11 14.09
N ILE A 233 -11.17 -4.60 14.08
CA ILE A 233 -10.38 -4.91 12.88
C ILE A 233 -10.33 -6.43 12.65
N PRO A 234 -10.71 -6.92 11.45
CA PRO A 234 -10.51 -8.31 11.04
C PRO A 234 -9.04 -8.74 11.06
N ARG A 235 -8.76 -9.99 11.44
CA ARG A 235 -7.39 -10.53 11.42
C ARG A 235 -6.88 -10.73 9.99
N ASP A 236 -7.76 -11.18 9.11
CA ASP A 236 -7.52 -11.42 7.70
C ASP A 236 -8.66 -10.82 6.87
N LEU A 237 -8.34 -10.33 5.67
CA LEU A 237 -9.34 -9.91 4.69
C LEU A 237 -9.35 -10.93 3.57
N SER A 238 -10.47 -11.63 3.39
CA SER A 238 -10.62 -12.61 2.32
C SER A 238 -11.77 -12.25 1.39
N ALA A 239 -11.58 -12.44 0.10
CA ALA A 239 -12.60 -12.35 -0.93
C ALA A 239 -12.67 -13.67 -1.71
N VAL A 240 -13.87 -14.04 -2.16
CA VAL A 240 -14.10 -15.27 -2.92
C VAL A 240 -14.92 -14.93 -4.16
N ALA A 241 -14.47 -15.42 -5.32
CA ALA A 241 -15.22 -15.34 -6.57
C ALA A 241 -15.40 -16.75 -7.15
N THR A 242 -16.60 -17.05 -7.64
CA THR A 242 -16.93 -18.37 -8.20
C THR A 242 -17.31 -18.25 -9.67
N VAL A 243 -16.71 -19.08 -10.52
CA VAL A 243 -17.01 -19.14 -11.96
C VAL A 243 -17.46 -20.53 -12.38
N GLN A 244 -18.41 -20.57 -13.32
CA GLN A 244 -18.91 -21.79 -13.92
C GLN A 244 -18.04 -22.16 -15.13
N LEU A 245 -17.38 -23.32 -15.07
CA LEU A 245 -16.45 -23.79 -16.10
C LEU A 245 -17.12 -24.59 -17.23
N GLY A 246 -18.29 -25.19 -16.98
CA GLY A 246 -19.01 -25.98 -17.97
C GLY A 246 -19.82 -27.12 -17.35
N ARG A 247 -20.21 -28.10 -18.17
CA ARG A 247 -20.93 -29.29 -17.70
C ARG A 247 -19.97 -30.30 -17.06
N ASN A 248 -20.46 -31.00 -16.04
CA ASN A 248 -19.74 -32.11 -15.45
C ASN A 248 -19.89 -33.35 -16.35
N THR A 249 -18.81 -33.76 -17.03
CA THR A 249 -18.82 -34.88 -17.98
C THR A 249 -18.68 -36.26 -17.33
N SER A 250 -18.64 -36.33 -16.00
CA SER A 250 -18.45 -37.58 -15.23
C SER A 250 -19.73 -38.38 -14.98
N GLY A 251 -20.81 -38.11 -15.72
CA GLY A 251 -22.12 -38.75 -15.54
C GLY A 251 -22.77 -39.31 -16.81
N SER A 252 -21.98 -39.59 -17.86
CA SER A 252 -22.46 -40.27 -19.07
C SER A 252 -22.00 -41.72 -19.10
#